data_AF-A0A150URU1-F1
#
_entry.id   AF-A0A150URU1-F1
#
_cell.length_a   1.000
_cell.length_b   1.000
_cell.length_c   1.000
_cell.angle_alpha   90.00
_cell.angle_beta   90.00
_cell.angle_gamma   90.00
#
_symmetry.space_group_name_H-M   'P 1'
#
loop_
_entity.id
_entity.type
_entity.pdbx_description
1 polymer ?
#
loop_
_entity_poly.entity_id
_entity_poly.type
_entity_poly.pdbx_seq_one_letter_code
_entity_poly.pdbx_strand_id
1 'polypeptide(L)'
;MPMNQRNVLVNGKLTSSILICLTWIFLHTDRGGRSNRPYLKYIKRISHSLPHLEYLAHWMEVTAAPPKWKFIKQCQPNREERARRCNVCVMDFNRGQLPETKTYTDVEKLNRALEKQPSDTENPPDRLIIVEDLSRDVVELLGSKYDIDPLFFLSHIGDYLFHNTRDRWVELPDLDCVSRRQTHFTLQYLRARYFDTPDALATAERESGAFNVLRRLDSDRSAKRLQNGLLDKKDASITLTRAKTSLWMKPRKQKDEPLL
;
A
#
# COMPACT_ATOMS: atom_id res chain seq x y z
N MET A 1 -20.33 -10.05 -39.79
CA MET A 1 -19.56 -10.90 -38.87
C MET A 1 -19.39 -10.15 -37.55
N PRO A 2 -20.02 -10.59 -36.45
CA PRO A 2 -19.88 -9.90 -35.17
C PRO A 2 -18.67 -10.43 -34.39
N MET A 3 -17.85 -9.50 -33.90
CA MET A 3 -16.68 -9.74 -33.07
C MET A 3 -17.13 -10.04 -31.63
N ASN A 4 -16.75 -11.20 -31.14
CA ASN A 4 -17.16 -11.76 -29.86
C ASN A 4 -16.24 -11.21 -28.74
N GLN A 5 -16.67 -10.15 -28.03
CA GLN A 5 -16.00 -9.71 -26.80
C GLN A 5 -16.50 -10.56 -25.63
N ARG A 6 -15.73 -11.57 -25.25
CA ARG A 6 -15.95 -12.32 -24.01
C ARG A 6 -15.53 -11.46 -22.82
N ASN A 7 -16.53 -11.01 -22.05
CA ASN A 7 -16.36 -10.50 -20.71
C ASN A 7 -15.68 -11.55 -19.83
N VAL A 8 -14.46 -11.26 -19.36
CA VAL A 8 -13.84 -12.03 -18.28
C VAL A 8 -14.35 -11.44 -16.96
N LEU A 9 -15.38 -12.08 -16.41
CA LEU A 9 -15.75 -11.97 -15.01
C LEU A 9 -14.58 -12.48 -14.17
N VAL A 10 -13.74 -11.56 -13.66
CA VAL A 10 -12.78 -11.89 -12.62
C VAL A 10 -13.45 -11.63 -11.28
N ASN A 11 -13.62 -12.71 -10.52
CA ASN A 11 -14.16 -12.78 -9.16
C ASN A 11 -13.83 -11.54 -8.33
N GLY A 12 -14.86 -10.98 -7.67
CA GLY A 12 -14.86 -9.74 -6.90
C GLY A 12 -13.96 -9.71 -5.66
N LYS A 13 -12.67 -10.01 -5.80
CA LYS A 13 -11.65 -9.74 -4.78
C LYS A 13 -11.22 -8.29 -4.88
N LEU A 14 -11.18 -7.61 -3.74
CA LEU A 14 -10.61 -6.27 -3.56
C LEU A 14 -9.08 -6.31 -3.70
N THR A 15 -8.58 -6.47 -4.92
CA THR A 15 -7.15 -6.29 -5.19
C THR A 15 -6.86 -4.81 -5.48
N SER A 16 -6.08 -4.20 -4.59
CA SER A 16 -5.40 -2.93 -4.83
C SER A 16 -3.91 -3.17 -4.64
N SER A 17 -3.18 -3.07 -5.75
CA SER A 17 -1.75 -3.26 -5.85
C SER A 17 -1.03 -1.94 -5.58
N ILE A 18 -0.14 -1.91 -4.58
CA ILE A 18 0.88 -0.86 -4.49
C ILE A 18 1.94 -1.21 -5.53
N LEU A 19 2.19 -0.34 -6.50
CA LEU A 19 3.17 -0.55 -7.56
C LEU A 19 4.50 0.06 -7.13
N ILE A 20 5.38 -0.71 -6.49
CA ILE A 20 6.74 -0.23 -6.20
C ILE A 20 7.63 -0.66 -7.36
N CYS A 21 7.93 0.27 -8.27
CA CYS A 21 8.92 0.09 -9.33
C CYS A 21 10.29 0.44 -8.76
N LEU A 22 11.21 -0.52 -8.71
CA LEU A 22 12.48 -0.36 -8.01
C LEU A 22 13.67 -0.45 -8.97
N THR A 23 14.55 0.54 -8.84
CA THR A 23 15.93 0.53 -9.33
C THR A 23 16.84 0.82 -8.11
N TRP A 24 17.78 -0.10 -7.83
CA TRP A 24 18.44 -0.32 -6.51
C TRP A 24 19.62 0.63 -6.15
N ILE A 25 20.01 0.67 -4.85
CA ILE A 25 21.40 0.49 -4.31
C ILE A 25 21.44 0.57 -2.76
N PHE A 26 22.37 -0.22 -2.23
CA PHE A 26 22.77 -0.56 -0.85
C PHE A 26 23.16 0.63 0.06
N LEU A 27 22.75 0.57 1.33
CA LEU A 27 23.52 1.10 2.47
C LEU A 27 23.38 0.14 3.66
N HIS A 28 24.51 -0.13 4.33
CA HIS A 28 24.63 -1.00 5.48
C HIS A 28 23.63 -0.66 6.60
N THR A 29 22.97 -1.68 7.16
CA THR A 29 22.68 -1.72 8.60
C THR A 29 22.45 -3.15 9.10
N ASP A 30 23.34 -3.53 10.01
CA ASP A 30 23.30 -4.52 11.08
C ASP A 30 22.30 -5.70 11.02
N ARG A 31 22.86 -6.91 11.05
CA ARG A 31 22.17 -8.19 11.24
C ARG A 31 21.84 -8.36 12.72
N GLY A 32 20.57 -8.49 13.10
CA GLY A 32 20.27 -9.05 14.42
C GLY A 32 18.85 -8.87 14.94
N GLY A 33 18.14 -10.00 15.02
CA GLY A 33 17.23 -10.28 16.14
C GLY A 33 15.83 -9.67 16.06
N ARG A 34 14.84 -10.53 16.34
CA ARG A 34 13.43 -10.20 16.59
C ARG A 34 13.27 -9.20 17.76
N SER A 35 13.60 -7.93 17.56
CA SER A 35 13.29 -6.81 18.47
C SER A 35 13.79 -5.46 17.96
N ASN A 36 14.67 -5.39 16.96
CA ASN A 36 15.14 -4.13 16.42
C ASN A 36 14.36 -3.72 15.17
N ARG A 37 13.55 -2.67 15.27
CA ARG A 37 12.83 -2.04 14.15
C ARG A 37 13.52 -0.73 13.78
N PRO A 38 14.62 -0.75 13.01
CA PRO A 38 15.39 0.44 12.70
C PRO A 38 14.58 1.51 11.96
N TYR A 39 13.68 1.13 11.05
CA TYR A 39 12.88 2.06 10.28
C TYR A 39 11.81 2.73 11.15
N LEU A 40 11.09 1.98 12.00
CA LEU A 40 10.19 2.58 12.99
C LEU A 40 10.94 3.52 13.97
N LYS A 41 12.13 3.15 14.44
CA LYS A 41 12.96 4.01 15.30
C LYS A 41 13.35 5.29 14.57
N TYR A 42 13.74 5.17 13.30
CA TYR A 42 14.04 6.30 12.43
C TYR A 42 12.84 7.25 12.30
N ILE A 43 11.67 6.72 11.96
CA ILE A 43 10.42 7.49 11.81
C ILE A 43 10.08 8.24 13.10
N LYS A 44 10.14 7.58 14.25
CA LYS A 44 9.90 8.21 15.56
C LYS A 44 10.89 9.34 15.86
N ARG A 45 12.15 9.16 15.48
CA ARG A 45 13.18 10.19 15.69
C ARG A 45 12.88 11.43 14.85
N ILE A 46 12.58 11.25 13.57
CA ILE A 46 12.31 12.37 12.66
C ILE A 46 10.94 13.00 12.89
N SER A 47 9.98 12.28 13.47
CA SER A 47 8.65 12.83 13.77
C SER A 47 8.68 13.96 14.80
N HIS A 48 9.76 14.09 15.58
CA HIS A 48 9.98 15.25 16.44
C HIS A 48 10.14 16.55 15.63
N SER A 49 10.73 16.47 14.43
CA SER A 49 10.90 17.60 13.51
C SER A 49 9.79 17.68 12.46
N LEU A 50 9.16 16.53 12.14
CA LEU A 50 8.09 16.38 11.15
C LEU A 50 6.84 15.75 11.81
N PRO A 51 6.01 16.55 12.52
CA PRO A 51 4.93 16.02 13.36
C PRO A 51 3.89 15.16 12.62
N HIS A 52 3.71 15.34 11.31
CA HIS A 52 2.80 14.51 10.52
C HIS A 52 3.22 13.04 10.45
N LEU A 53 4.51 12.74 10.60
CA LEU A 53 5.02 11.37 10.66
C LEU A 53 4.67 10.64 11.96
N GLU A 54 4.20 11.36 13.00
CA GLU A 54 3.69 10.72 14.22
C GLU A 54 2.53 9.77 13.90
N TYR A 55 1.70 10.10 12.92
CA TYR A 55 0.60 9.22 12.50
C TYR A 55 1.11 7.89 11.94
N LEU A 56 2.16 7.91 11.11
CA LEU A 56 2.79 6.71 10.60
C LEU A 56 3.46 5.90 11.72
N ALA A 57 4.16 6.57 12.63
CA ALA A 57 4.77 5.93 13.79
C ALA A 57 3.72 5.20 14.65
N HIS A 58 2.62 5.87 15.01
CA HIS A 58 1.53 5.28 15.77
C HIS A 58 0.83 4.15 15.00
N TRP A 59 0.61 4.31 13.69
CA TRP A 59 0.05 3.26 12.84
C TRP A 59 0.94 2.01 12.85
N MET A 60 2.26 2.18 12.75
CA MET A 60 3.21 1.06 12.81
C MET A 60 3.21 0.40 14.19
N GLU A 61 3.14 1.16 15.29
CA GLU A 61 3.06 0.59 16.64
C GLU A 61 1.78 -0.22 16.88
N VAL A 62 0.65 0.33 16.43
CA VAL A 62 -0.68 -0.23 16.64
C VAL A 62 -1.03 -1.29 15.60
N THR A 63 -0.32 -1.32 14.46
CA THR A 63 -0.46 -2.26 13.33
C THR A 63 -1.72 -2.08 12.49
N ALA A 64 -2.48 -1.00 12.74
CA ALA A 64 -3.69 -0.64 12.03
C ALA A 64 -3.96 0.86 12.19
N ALA A 65 -4.92 1.39 11.43
CA ALA A 65 -5.36 2.76 11.59
C ALA A 65 -5.77 3.09 13.04
N PRO A 66 -5.28 4.21 13.64
CA PRO A 66 -5.52 4.54 15.04
C PRO A 66 -6.98 4.48 15.51
N PRO A 67 -8.01 4.86 14.71
CA PRO A 67 -9.40 4.70 15.12
C PRO A 67 -9.83 3.25 15.40
N LYS A 68 -9.15 2.25 14.82
CA LYS A 68 -9.40 0.83 15.07
C LYS A 68 -8.83 0.35 16.40
N TRP A 69 -7.90 1.11 17.01
CA TRP A 69 -7.20 0.71 18.22
C TRP A 69 -8.14 0.30 19.35
N LYS A 70 -9.20 1.07 19.58
CA LYS A 70 -10.19 0.80 20.64
C LYS A 70 -10.88 -0.56 20.51
N PHE A 71 -10.93 -1.12 19.30
CA PHE A 71 -11.57 -2.41 19.04
C PHE A 71 -10.59 -3.58 19.05
N ILE A 72 -9.31 -3.34 18.72
CA ILE A 72 -8.30 -4.40 18.60
C ILE A 72 -7.34 -4.48 19.79
N LYS A 73 -7.33 -3.47 20.68
CA LYS A 73 -6.39 -3.37 21.82
C LYS A 73 -6.36 -4.63 22.69
N GLN A 74 -7.52 -5.24 22.92
CA GLN A 74 -7.66 -6.42 23.80
C GLN A 74 -7.43 -7.75 23.07
N CYS A 75 -7.37 -7.74 21.73
CA CYS A 75 -7.20 -8.96 20.93
C CYS A 75 -5.76 -9.10 20.42
N GLN A 76 -4.87 -9.55 21.30
CA GLN A 76 -3.44 -9.73 20.99
C GLN A 76 -3.19 -10.60 19.73
N PRO A 77 -3.87 -11.75 19.54
CA PRO A 77 -3.66 -12.56 18.33
C PRO A 77 -3.98 -11.82 17.03
N ASN A 78 -5.05 -11.01 17.03
CA ASN A 78 -5.45 -10.21 15.86
C ASN A 78 -4.40 -9.14 15.55
N ARG A 79 -3.87 -8.48 16.58
CA ARG A 79 -2.80 -7.47 16.40
C ARG A 79 -1.54 -8.09 15.81
N GLU A 80 -1.13 -9.25 16.30
CA GLU A 80 0.08 -9.90 15.80
C GLU A 80 -0.07 -10.46 14.39
N GLU A 81 -1.26 -10.94 14.04
CA GLU A 81 -1.59 -11.31 12.66
C GLU A 81 -1.50 -10.10 11.75
N ARG A 82 -2.18 -9.00 12.08
CA ARG A 82 -2.13 -7.75 11.31
C ARG A 82 -0.73 -7.21 11.13
N ALA A 83 0.09 -7.30 12.18
CA ALA A 83 1.46 -6.83 12.13
C ALA A 83 2.34 -7.60 11.15
N ARG A 84 2.17 -8.94 11.14
CA ARG A 84 2.94 -9.90 10.33
C ARG A 84 2.34 -10.17 8.96
N ARG A 85 1.11 -9.72 8.71
CA ARG A 85 0.39 -9.97 7.46
C ARG A 85 1.28 -9.57 6.28
N CYS A 86 1.50 -10.52 5.40
CA CYS A 86 2.33 -10.35 4.22
C CYS A 86 1.58 -10.99 3.07
N ASN A 87 1.26 -10.20 2.05
CA ASN A 87 0.76 -10.69 0.77
C ASN A 87 1.48 -9.85 -0.28
N VAL A 88 2.65 -10.31 -0.69
CA VAL A 88 3.53 -9.56 -1.58
C VAL A 88 3.81 -10.40 -2.82
N CYS A 89 3.64 -9.80 -3.99
CA CYS A 89 4.02 -10.38 -5.26
C CYS A 89 5.20 -9.60 -5.84
N VAL A 90 6.29 -10.31 -6.15
CA VAL A 90 7.48 -9.76 -6.80
C VAL A 90 7.48 -10.26 -8.24
N MET A 91 7.59 -9.34 -9.18
CA MET A 91 7.68 -9.61 -10.61
C MET A 91 9.01 -9.05 -11.13
N ASP A 92 9.84 -9.92 -11.69
CA ASP A 92 11.12 -9.55 -12.29
C ASP A 92 10.98 -9.58 -13.82
N PHE A 93 11.19 -8.43 -14.47
CA PHE A 93 11.12 -8.26 -15.91
C PHE A 93 12.51 -8.30 -16.51
N ASN A 94 12.83 -9.39 -17.22
CA ASN A 94 14.05 -9.51 -18.00
C ASN A 94 13.78 -9.16 -19.46
N ARG A 95 14.73 -8.48 -20.13
CA ARG A 95 14.60 -8.13 -21.55
C ARG A 95 14.36 -9.37 -22.40
N GLY A 96 13.26 -9.38 -23.15
CA GLY A 96 12.91 -10.46 -24.08
C GLY A 96 12.39 -11.75 -23.43
N GLN A 97 12.16 -11.76 -22.12
CA GLN A 97 11.59 -12.91 -21.41
C GLN A 97 10.25 -12.56 -20.76
N LEU A 98 9.44 -13.59 -20.48
CA LEU A 98 8.23 -13.42 -19.68
C LEU A 98 8.61 -13.06 -18.23
N PRO A 99 7.83 -12.19 -17.56
CA PRO A 99 8.13 -11.78 -16.20
C PRO A 99 8.07 -12.96 -15.23
N GLU A 100 9.13 -13.14 -14.44
CA GLU A 100 9.15 -14.14 -13.38
C GLU A 100 8.34 -13.62 -12.20
N THR A 101 7.27 -14.33 -11.82
CA THR A 101 6.36 -13.91 -10.75
C THR A 101 6.49 -14.82 -9.54
N LYS A 102 6.76 -14.24 -8.36
CA LYS A 102 6.85 -14.95 -7.08
C LYS A 102 5.97 -14.29 -6.04
N THR A 103 5.17 -15.07 -5.32
CA THR A 103 4.30 -14.58 -4.24
C THR A 103 4.82 -15.01 -2.88
N TYR A 104 4.74 -14.10 -1.91
CA TYR A 104 5.23 -14.28 -0.55
C TYR A 104 4.10 -13.99 0.44
N THR A 105 3.87 -14.94 1.34
CA THR A 105 2.93 -14.84 2.46
C THR A 105 3.63 -14.65 3.81
N ASP A 106 4.96 -14.57 3.79
CA ASP A 106 5.81 -14.49 4.97
C ASP A 106 6.93 -13.46 4.75
N VAL A 107 7.15 -12.59 5.72
CA VAL A 107 8.09 -11.46 5.63
C VAL A 107 9.54 -11.96 5.60
N GLU A 108 9.87 -13.03 6.32
CA GLU A 108 11.23 -13.58 6.36
C GLU A 108 11.61 -14.21 5.00
N LYS A 109 10.69 -14.98 4.40
CA LYS A 109 10.86 -15.50 3.04
C LYS A 109 10.99 -14.38 2.02
N LEU A 110 10.18 -13.33 2.14
CA LEU A 110 10.30 -12.14 1.30
C LEU A 110 11.67 -11.49 1.46
N ASN A 111 12.13 -11.27 2.70
CA ASN A 111 13.44 -10.65 2.92
C ASN A 111 14.56 -11.45 2.26
N ARG A 112 14.60 -12.78 2.47
CA ARG A 112 15.59 -13.68 1.83
C ARG A 112 15.51 -13.64 0.30
N ALA A 113 14.31 -13.56 -0.27
CA ALA A 113 14.15 -13.44 -1.71
C ALA A 113 14.65 -12.10 -2.23
N LEU A 114 14.42 -11.01 -1.49
CA LEU A 114 14.92 -9.69 -1.84
C LEU A 114 16.45 -9.57 -1.61
N GLU A 115 17.06 -10.39 -0.75
CA GLU A 115 18.53 -10.49 -0.59
C GLU A 115 19.19 -11.29 -1.72
N LYS A 116 18.50 -12.32 -2.23
CA LYS A 116 18.97 -13.11 -3.39
C LYS A 116 18.79 -12.30 -4.66
N GLN A 117 19.71 -11.36 -4.92
CA GLN A 117 19.83 -10.75 -6.24
C GLN A 117 20.58 -11.69 -7.19
N PRO A 118 20.24 -11.69 -8.50
CA PRO A 118 21.11 -12.25 -9.52
C PRO A 118 22.35 -11.34 -9.63
N SER A 119 23.43 -11.75 -9.00
CA SER A 119 24.63 -10.93 -8.79
C SER A 119 25.53 -10.77 -10.03
N ASP A 120 25.15 -11.25 -11.21
CA ASP A 120 26.09 -11.36 -12.35
C ASP A 120 25.51 -11.07 -13.75
N THR A 121 24.36 -10.40 -13.86
CA THR A 121 23.83 -10.03 -15.19
C THR A 121 24.17 -8.60 -15.55
N GLU A 122 24.94 -8.43 -16.63
CA GLU A 122 25.25 -7.16 -17.33
C GLU A 122 24.00 -6.30 -17.62
N ASN A 123 22.82 -6.92 -17.57
CA ASN A 123 21.52 -6.25 -17.52
C ASN A 123 20.68 -6.79 -16.35
N PRO A 124 20.42 -6.01 -15.31
CA PRO A 124 19.44 -6.37 -14.27
C PRO A 124 18.02 -6.58 -14.78
N PRO A 125 17.19 -7.35 -14.05
CA PRO A 125 15.75 -7.28 -14.19
C PRO A 125 15.18 -5.97 -13.64
N ASP A 126 14.24 -5.37 -14.36
CA ASP A 126 13.35 -4.37 -13.77
C ASP A 126 12.41 -5.08 -12.78
N ARG A 127 12.36 -4.63 -11.52
CA ARG A 127 11.58 -5.29 -10.47
C ARG A 127 10.34 -4.50 -10.11
N LEU A 128 9.19 -5.18 -10.13
CA LEU A 128 7.93 -4.70 -9.61
C LEU A 128 7.55 -5.45 -8.34
N ILE A 129 7.34 -4.72 -7.24
CA ILE A 129 6.80 -5.28 -6.00
C ILE A 129 5.36 -4.79 -5.81
N ILE A 130 4.44 -5.74 -5.74
CA ILE A 130 3.03 -5.54 -5.46
C ILE A 130 2.74 -5.96 -4.03
N VAL A 131 2.29 -5.02 -3.19
CA VAL A 131 1.90 -5.31 -1.81
C VAL A 131 0.38 -5.21 -1.65
N GLU A 132 -0.25 -6.30 -1.22
CA GLU A 132 -1.67 -6.36 -0.86
C GLU A 132 -1.83 -6.14 0.66
N ASP A 133 -2.28 -4.93 1.02
CA ASP A 133 -2.37 -4.42 2.40
C ASP A 133 -0.99 -4.16 3.04
N LEU A 134 -0.77 -2.93 3.50
CA LEU A 134 0.46 -2.62 4.23
C LEU A 134 0.34 -3.16 5.64
N SER A 135 1.36 -3.89 6.09
CA SER A 135 1.54 -4.25 7.49
C SER A 135 2.77 -3.55 8.07
N ARG A 136 2.88 -3.53 9.40
CA ARG A 136 4.06 -2.98 10.07
C ARG A 136 5.34 -3.66 9.58
N ASP A 137 5.35 -4.98 9.52
CA ASP A 137 6.57 -5.73 9.25
C ASP A 137 6.98 -5.61 7.76
N VAL A 138 6.02 -5.45 6.84
CA VAL A 138 6.30 -5.13 5.43
C VAL A 138 6.84 -3.70 5.26
N VAL A 139 6.24 -2.72 5.93
CA VAL A 139 6.73 -1.33 5.91
C VAL A 139 8.14 -1.24 6.50
N GLU A 140 8.38 -1.93 7.61
CA GLU A 140 9.69 -2.02 8.25
C GLU A 140 10.74 -2.61 7.29
N LEU A 141 10.42 -3.75 6.66
CA LEU A 141 11.32 -4.42 5.72
C LEU A 141 11.62 -3.55 4.50
N LEU A 142 10.60 -3.05 3.82
CA LEU A 142 10.79 -2.28 2.58
C LEU A 142 11.43 -0.91 2.87
N GLY A 143 11.00 -0.24 3.94
CA GLY A 143 11.52 1.06 4.35
C GLY A 143 13.00 1.00 4.71
N SER A 144 13.40 0.05 5.56
CA SER A 144 14.81 -0.14 5.93
C SER A 144 15.67 -0.60 4.76
N LYS A 145 15.17 -1.53 3.93
CA LYS A 145 15.94 -2.15 2.85
C LYS A 145 16.19 -1.20 1.67
N TYR A 146 15.19 -0.39 1.32
CA TYR A 146 15.24 0.48 0.15
C TYR A 146 15.47 1.96 0.49
N ASP A 147 15.56 2.30 1.78
CA ASP A 147 15.65 3.69 2.24
C ASP A 147 14.51 4.52 1.63
N ILE A 148 13.30 3.96 1.70
CA ILE A 148 12.08 4.62 1.20
C ILE A 148 11.78 5.79 2.13
N ASP A 149 11.34 6.92 1.55
CA ASP A 149 10.90 8.08 2.31
C ASP A 149 9.66 7.71 3.16
N PRO A 150 9.64 7.94 4.48
CA PRO A 150 8.46 7.73 5.32
C PRO A 150 7.19 8.42 4.81
N LEU A 151 7.29 9.55 4.12
CA LEU A 151 6.16 10.24 3.50
C LEU A 151 5.45 9.38 2.46
N PHE A 152 6.18 8.51 1.76
CA PHE A 152 5.59 7.55 0.83
C PHE A 152 4.57 6.65 1.54
N PHE A 153 4.95 6.03 2.66
CA PHE A 153 4.03 5.18 3.42
C PHE A 153 2.92 5.98 4.09
N LEU A 154 3.23 7.18 4.61
CA LEU A 154 2.22 8.07 5.16
C LEU A 154 1.12 8.37 4.14
N SER A 155 1.50 8.69 2.91
CA SER A 155 0.58 8.97 1.80
C SER A 155 -0.35 7.80 1.51
N HIS A 156 0.08 6.55 1.73
CA HIS A 156 -0.74 5.35 1.56
C HIS A 156 -1.71 5.07 2.72
N ILE A 157 -1.31 5.36 3.96
CA ILE A 157 -2.13 5.06 5.15
C ILE A 157 -3.15 6.16 5.49
N GLY A 158 -2.96 7.38 4.98
CA GLY A 158 -3.90 8.49 5.16
C GLY A 158 -5.23 8.22 4.46
N ASP A 159 -6.35 8.63 5.08
CA ASP A 159 -7.72 8.42 4.54
C ASP A 159 -8.53 9.73 4.58
N TYR A 160 -7.88 10.87 4.41
CA TYR A 160 -8.55 12.17 4.31
C TYR A 160 -9.03 12.39 2.87
N LEU A 161 -10.34 12.63 2.70
CA LEU A 161 -10.89 13.19 1.45
C LEU A 161 -10.75 14.72 1.45
N PHE A 162 -10.94 15.30 2.63
CA PHE A 162 -10.74 16.71 2.92
C PHE A 162 -9.81 16.78 4.12
N HIS A 163 -8.76 17.59 4.00
CA HIS A 163 -7.81 17.80 5.07
C HIS A 163 -8.52 18.53 6.23
N ASN A 164 -8.60 17.88 7.39
CA ASN A 164 -9.10 18.54 8.59
C ASN A 164 -7.95 19.28 9.27
N THR A 165 -7.81 20.59 9.03
CA THR A 165 -6.69 21.40 9.57
C THR A 165 -6.55 21.38 11.09
N ARG A 166 -7.53 20.84 11.83
CA ARG A 166 -7.44 20.63 13.28
C ARG A 166 -6.58 19.42 13.66
N ASP A 167 -6.38 18.46 12.76
CA ASP A 167 -5.60 17.27 13.09
C ASP A 167 -4.11 17.60 13.00
N ARG A 168 -3.37 17.32 14.07
CA ARG A 168 -1.93 17.62 14.20
C ARG A 168 -1.08 16.98 13.07
N TRP A 169 -1.57 15.89 12.51
CA TRP A 169 -0.87 15.10 11.50
C TRP A 169 -1.38 15.33 10.07
N VAL A 170 -2.15 16.39 9.84
CA VAL A 170 -2.53 16.76 8.47
C VAL A 170 -1.31 17.19 7.70
N GLU A 171 -1.10 16.51 6.59
CA GLU A 171 -0.25 16.95 5.50
C GLU A 171 -1.12 17.68 4.49
N LEU A 172 -0.81 18.96 4.23
CA LEU A 172 -1.45 19.71 3.17
C LEU A 172 -0.76 19.38 1.85
N PRO A 173 -1.47 19.46 0.70
CA PRO A 173 -0.85 19.26 -0.60
C PRO A 173 0.34 20.21 -0.77
N ASP A 174 1.47 19.64 -1.17
CA ASP A 174 2.64 20.42 -1.52
C ASP A 174 2.39 21.30 -2.75
N LEU A 175 3.13 22.40 -2.83
CA LEU A 175 3.21 23.17 -4.07
C LEU A 175 3.87 22.32 -5.16
N ASP A 176 3.44 22.49 -6.41
CA ASP A 176 3.96 21.72 -7.57
C ASP A 176 5.50 21.77 -7.67
N CYS A 177 6.12 22.90 -7.32
CA CYS A 177 7.58 23.04 -7.30
C CYS A 177 8.28 22.16 -6.25
N VAL A 178 7.60 21.83 -5.15
CA VAL A 178 8.07 20.93 -4.11
C VAL A 178 7.80 19.48 -4.51
N SER A 179 6.58 19.17 -4.99
CA SER A 179 6.22 17.82 -5.45
C SER A 179 7.12 17.31 -6.57
N ARG A 180 7.55 18.17 -7.51
CA ARG A 180 8.50 17.81 -8.58
C ARG A 180 9.89 17.39 -8.08
N ARG A 181 10.25 17.73 -6.84
CA ARG A 181 11.54 17.37 -6.22
C ARG A 181 11.45 16.10 -5.38
N GLN A 182 10.25 15.57 -5.16
CA GLN A 182 10.06 14.36 -4.37
C GLN A 182 10.51 13.12 -5.13
N THR A 183 10.98 12.13 -4.37
CA THR A 183 11.33 10.79 -4.89
C THR A 183 10.11 9.90 -5.06
N HIS A 184 8.91 10.41 -4.83
CA HIS A 184 7.68 9.65 -5.03
C HIS A 184 6.54 10.57 -5.45
N PHE A 185 5.53 10.00 -6.08
CA PHE A 185 4.25 10.63 -6.29
C PHE A 185 3.13 9.65 -5.96
N THR A 186 2.02 10.16 -5.43
CA THR A 186 0.84 9.38 -5.07
C THR A 186 -0.38 9.95 -5.79
N LEU A 187 -1.02 9.15 -6.63
CA LEU A 187 -2.30 9.46 -7.25
C LEU A 187 -3.42 8.86 -6.39
N GLN A 188 -4.28 9.72 -5.85
CA GLN A 188 -5.51 9.32 -5.18
C GLN A 188 -6.70 9.47 -6.15
N TYR A 189 -7.53 8.44 -6.22
CA TYR A 189 -8.71 8.42 -7.09
C TYR A 189 -9.85 7.62 -6.45
N LEU A 190 -11.07 7.87 -6.92
CA LEU A 190 -12.25 7.12 -6.49
C LEU A 190 -12.52 5.98 -7.48
N ARG A 191 -12.75 4.79 -6.95
CA ARG A 191 -13.13 3.61 -7.71
C ARG A 191 -14.57 3.26 -7.39
N ALA A 192 -15.45 3.32 -8.38
CA ALA A 192 -16.81 2.84 -8.23
C ALA A 192 -16.83 1.31 -8.12
N ARG A 193 -17.63 0.81 -7.18
CA ARG A 193 -17.91 -0.60 -6.95
C ARG A 193 -19.41 -0.81 -6.97
N TYR A 194 -19.85 -1.71 -7.83
CA TYR A 194 -21.24 -2.09 -7.97
C TYR A 194 -21.46 -3.42 -7.22
N PHE A 195 -22.54 -3.47 -6.45
CA PHE A 195 -22.96 -4.64 -5.67
C PHE A 195 -24.37 -5.02 -6.08
N ASP A 196 -24.52 -6.23 -6.63
CA ASP A 196 -25.81 -6.77 -7.06
C ASP A 196 -26.77 -7.02 -5.90
N THR A 197 -26.25 -7.36 -4.71
CA THR A 197 -27.06 -7.75 -3.55
C THR A 197 -26.60 -7.02 -2.27
N PRO A 198 -27.52 -6.79 -1.32
CA PRO A 198 -27.16 -6.22 -0.02
C PRO A 198 -26.17 -7.09 0.76
N ASP A 199 -26.23 -8.41 0.60
CA ASP A 199 -25.29 -9.35 1.24
C ASP A 199 -23.86 -9.20 0.71
N ALA A 200 -23.72 -8.95 -0.60
CA ALA A 200 -22.42 -8.68 -1.21
C ALA A 200 -21.83 -7.37 -0.67
N LEU A 201 -22.66 -6.34 -0.49
CA LEU A 201 -22.25 -5.08 0.14
C LEU A 201 -21.81 -5.29 1.59
N ALA A 202 -22.60 -6.00 2.41
CA ALA A 202 -22.27 -6.28 3.80
C ALA A 202 -20.97 -7.11 3.95
N THR A 203 -20.73 -8.04 3.01
CA THR A 203 -19.48 -8.80 2.95
C THR A 203 -18.30 -7.89 2.63
N ALA A 204 -18.43 -7.01 1.64
CA ALA A 204 -17.38 -6.07 1.27
C ALA A 204 -17.08 -5.04 2.38
N GLU A 205 -18.08 -4.59 3.13
CA GLU A 205 -17.89 -3.76 4.33
C GLU A 205 -17.06 -4.48 5.40
N ARG A 206 -17.36 -5.77 5.62
CA ARG A 206 -16.61 -6.62 6.57
C ARG A 206 -15.16 -6.81 6.12
N GLU A 207 -14.95 -7.12 4.84
CA GLU A 207 -13.62 -7.28 4.25
C GLU A 207 -12.81 -5.97 4.32
N SER A 208 -13.41 -4.83 3.99
CA SER A 208 -12.80 -3.50 4.15
C SER A 208 -12.32 -3.25 5.60
N GLY A 209 -13.13 -3.68 6.57
CA GLY A 209 -12.78 -3.63 8.00
C GLY A 209 -11.56 -4.49 8.37
N ALA A 210 -11.28 -5.56 7.63
CA ALA A 210 -10.18 -6.48 7.90
C ALA A 210 -8.80 -5.93 7.51
N PHE A 211 -8.72 -4.99 6.55
CA PHE A 211 -7.46 -4.36 6.11
C PHE A 211 -6.81 -3.53 7.23
N ASN A 212 -5.48 -3.42 7.21
CA ASN A 212 -4.70 -2.56 8.10
C ASN A 212 -4.76 -1.09 7.66
N VAL A 213 -4.68 -0.89 6.34
CA VAL A 213 -4.94 0.40 5.70
C VAL A 213 -6.45 0.60 5.55
N LEU A 214 -6.96 1.79 5.89
CA LEU A 214 -8.39 2.07 5.75
C LEU A 214 -8.77 2.14 4.27
N ARG A 215 -9.82 1.40 3.92
CA ARG A 215 -10.39 1.35 2.56
C ARG A 215 -11.89 1.51 2.61
N ARG A 216 -12.35 2.64 3.15
CA ARG A 216 -13.77 2.87 3.41
C ARG A 216 -14.55 2.78 2.10
N LEU A 217 -15.69 2.10 2.17
CA LEU A 217 -16.75 2.20 1.18
C LEU A 217 -17.51 3.48 1.52
N ASP A 218 -17.20 4.55 0.80
CA ASP A 218 -18.00 5.77 0.88
C ASP A 218 -19.33 5.46 0.18
N SER A 219 -20.35 5.25 1.00
CA SER A 219 -21.73 5.27 0.52
C SER A 219 -22.08 6.74 0.31
N ASP A 220 -22.25 7.13 -0.95
CA ASP A 220 -22.90 8.40 -1.23
C ASP A 220 -24.29 8.35 -0.57
N ARG A 221 -24.73 9.46 0.04
CA ARG A 221 -26.14 9.58 0.50
C ARG A 221 -27.11 9.31 -0.65
N SER A 222 -26.64 9.42 -1.89
CA SER A 222 -27.36 9.00 -3.09
C SER A 222 -27.52 7.48 -3.26
N ALA A 223 -26.81 6.60 -2.55
CA ALA A 223 -26.96 5.15 -2.71
C ALA A 223 -28.42 4.69 -2.49
N LYS A 224 -29.08 5.19 -1.44
CA LYS A 224 -30.52 4.97 -1.22
C LYS A 224 -31.42 5.65 -2.27
N ARG A 225 -30.95 6.74 -2.88
CA ARG A 225 -31.69 7.52 -3.90
C ARG A 225 -31.54 6.92 -5.30
N LEU A 226 -30.43 6.25 -5.57
CA LEU A 226 -30.08 5.61 -6.84
C LEU A 226 -30.50 4.15 -6.87
N GLN A 227 -30.79 3.54 -5.71
CA GLN A 227 -31.49 2.27 -5.61
C GLN A 227 -32.78 2.32 -6.42
N ASN A 228 -33.03 1.26 -7.21
CA ASN A 228 -34.19 1.11 -8.08
C ASN A 228 -34.25 2.09 -9.27
N GLY A 229 -33.09 2.53 -9.77
CA GLY A 229 -33.04 3.21 -11.08
C GLY A 229 -33.64 2.33 -12.19
N LEU A 230 -34.15 2.96 -13.26
CA LEU A 230 -34.81 2.28 -14.39
C LEU A 230 -33.97 1.15 -15.03
N LEU A 231 -32.65 1.21 -14.89
CA LEU A 231 -31.69 0.25 -15.46
C LEU A 231 -31.01 -0.62 -14.39
N ASP A 232 -31.34 -0.44 -13.11
CA ASP A 232 -30.65 -1.09 -12.00
C ASP A 232 -31.45 -2.26 -11.42
N LYS A 233 -30.75 -3.26 -10.88
CA LYS A 233 -31.44 -4.35 -10.18
C LYS A 233 -32.03 -3.81 -8.88
N LYS A 234 -33.16 -4.39 -8.48
CA LYS A 234 -33.77 -4.11 -7.18
C LYS A 234 -32.75 -4.42 -6.07
N ASP A 235 -32.58 -3.49 -5.13
CA ASP A 235 -31.64 -3.56 -4.01
C ASP A 235 -30.14 -3.56 -4.36
N ALA A 236 -29.79 -3.27 -5.62
CA ALA A 236 -28.40 -3.04 -5.99
C ALA A 236 -27.86 -1.74 -5.36
N SER A 237 -26.54 -1.70 -5.17
CA SER A 237 -25.87 -0.56 -4.55
C SER A 237 -24.58 -0.23 -5.25
N ILE A 238 -24.32 1.07 -5.41
CA ILE A 238 -23.05 1.60 -5.90
C ILE A 238 -22.37 2.30 -4.73
N THR A 239 -21.11 1.92 -4.47
CA THR A 239 -20.27 2.62 -3.51
C THR A 239 -18.98 3.09 -4.16
N LEU A 240 -18.35 4.10 -3.56
CA LEU A 240 -17.05 4.59 -3.99
C LEU A 240 -16.00 4.13 -3.00
N THR A 241 -14.94 3.48 -3.48
CA THR A 241 -13.77 3.15 -2.68
C THR A 241 -12.63 4.09 -3.06
N ARG A 242 -11.96 4.65 -2.06
CA ARG A 242 -10.74 5.41 -2.30
C ARG A 242 -9.59 4.47 -2.62
N ALA A 243 -8.95 4.70 -3.75
CA ALA A 243 -7.77 3.99 -4.18
C ALA A 243 -6.60 4.95 -4.27
N LYS A 244 -5.40 4.42 -4.01
CA LYS A 244 -4.14 5.14 -4.11
C LYS A 244 -3.17 4.29 -4.90
N THR A 245 -2.55 4.89 -5.89
CA THR A 245 -1.45 4.32 -6.64
C THR A 245 -0.28 5.27 -6.50
N SER A 246 0.85 4.75 -6.07
CA SER A 246 2.04 5.56 -5.88
C SER A 246 3.20 4.94 -6.60
N LEU A 247 4.07 5.80 -7.10
CA LEU A 247 5.35 5.42 -7.66
C LEU A 247 6.43 6.05 -6.81
N TRP A 248 7.41 5.24 -6.42
CA TRP A 248 8.63 5.71 -5.80
C TRP A 248 9.77 5.51 -6.80
N MET A 249 10.58 6.54 -7.01
CA MET A 249 11.73 6.59 -7.90
C MET A 249 12.90 7.19 -7.15
N LYS A 250 14.01 6.46 -7.08
CA LYS A 250 15.27 6.96 -6.53
C LYS A 250 16.21 7.34 -7.68
N PRO A 251 16.53 8.63 -7.88
CA PRO A 251 17.55 9.03 -8.84
C PRO A 251 18.90 8.46 -8.44
N ARG A 252 19.70 8.00 -9.42
CA ARG A 252 21.09 7.63 -9.18
C ARG A 252 21.89 8.84 -8.71
N LYS A 253 22.67 8.67 -7.65
CA LYS A 253 23.52 9.73 -7.10
C LYS A 253 24.87 9.80 -7.82
N GLN A 254 25.35 8.70 -8.41
CA GLN A 254 26.63 8.66 -9.15
C GLN A 254 26.55 7.83 -10.44
N LYS A 255 27.45 8.14 -11.40
CA LYS A 255 27.52 7.44 -12.70
C LYS A 255 28.15 6.05 -12.58
N ASP A 256 29.01 5.86 -11.58
CA ASP A 256 29.66 4.58 -11.24
C ASP A 256 28.83 3.74 -10.27
N GLU A 257 27.63 4.21 -9.90
CA GLU A 257 26.62 3.32 -9.36
C GLU A 257 26.29 2.28 -10.45
N PRO A 258 26.44 0.97 -10.15
CA PRO A 258 26.25 -0.09 -11.11
C PRO A 258 25.01 0.14 -12.00
N LEU A 259 25.19 -0.06 -13.31
CA LEU A 259 24.08 -0.14 -14.26
C LEU A 259 23.28 -1.40 -13.92
N LEU A 260 21.99 -1.19 -13.70
CA LEU A 260 21.47 -1.42 -12.36
C LEU A 260 20.96 -2.81 -12.07
#